data_AF-A0A943PNE6-F1
#
_entry.id   AF-A0A943PNE6-F1
#
_cell.length_a   1.000
_cell.length_b   1.000
_cell.length_c   1.000
_cell.angle_alpha   90.00
_cell.angle_beta   90.00
_cell.angle_gamma   90.00
#
_symmetry.space_group_name_H-M   'P 1'
#
loop_
_entity.id
_entity.type
_entity.pdbx_description
1 polymer ?
#
loop_
_entity_poly.entity_id
_entity_poly.type
_entity_poly.pdbx_seq_one_letter_code
_entity_poly.pdbx_strand_id
1 'polypeptide(L)'
;MVHSISYRTTLCLCAMLLCFKAVAQSYVTYNHDATKMNQITVQEIGVGGLTPAFYYTLFHNSYQKSAASKNKLSFRTLAGIESYQQIDLADSIQASLTQRAEIEALNIADRQIDIAWLAEGSKVNKKLSDFEKNINRIISSGGTANDKTRWNEYYKMFQTAIKETQDAYMPNAQRKRQYLAIYADIEHQNEILIAYLIQLSNRNKTASLLAARLNRRTDVASHATEAFSRWRDAGQLNSGGHN
;
A
#
# COMPACT_ATOMS: atom_id res chain seq x y z
N MET A 1 -39.47 -78.28 -26.01
CA MET A 1 -38.50 -78.75 -24.99
C MET A 1 -37.35 -77.75 -24.91
N VAL A 2 -37.49 -76.72 -24.08
CA VAL A 2 -36.42 -75.73 -23.87
C VAL A 2 -35.64 -76.18 -22.64
N HIS A 3 -34.40 -76.62 -22.85
CA HIS A 3 -33.50 -77.06 -21.78
C HIS A 3 -33.11 -75.84 -20.94
N SER A 4 -33.63 -75.73 -19.71
CA SER A 4 -33.24 -74.68 -18.79
C SER A 4 -31.84 -74.98 -18.23
N ILE A 5 -30.85 -74.23 -18.67
CA ILE A 5 -29.51 -74.22 -18.09
C ILE A 5 -29.64 -73.69 -16.65
N SER A 6 -29.26 -74.50 -15.66
CA SER A 6 -29.32 -74.15 -14.24
C SER A 6 -28.40 -72.97 -13.91
N TYR A 7 -28.80 -72.10 -12.98
CA TYR A 7 -27.98 -70.99 -12.49
C TYR A 7 -26.55 -71.41 -12.06
N ARG A 8 -26.38 -72.67 -11.64
CA ARG A 8 -25.07 -73.23 -11.28
C ARG A 8 -24.15 -73.43 -12.48
N THR A 9 -24.68 -73.83 -13.63
CA THR A 9 -23.88 -74.02 -14.85
C THR A 9 -23.51 -72.68 -15.49
N THR A 10 -24.38 -71.66 -15.42
CA THR A 10 -24.04 -70.28 -15.83
C THR A 10 -22.99 -69.64 -14.92
N LEU A 11 -23.04 -69.88 -13.61
CA LEU A 11 -22.03 -69.39 -12.67
C LEU A 11 -20.66 -70.06 -12.89
N CYS A 12 -20.62 -71.37 -13.13
CA CYS A 12 -19.38 -72.09 -13.46
C CYS A 12 -18.79 -71.66 -14.82
N LEU A 13 -19.62 -71.40 -15.84
CA LEU A 13 -19.16 -70.88 -17.13
C LEU A 13 -18.61 -69.45 -17.00
N CYS A 14 -19.26 -68.58 -16.21
CA CYS A 14 -18.74 -67.24 -15.93
C CYS A 14 -17.45 -67.29 -15.10
N ALA A 15 -17.34 -68.18 -14.12
CA ALA A 15 -16.13 -68.37 -13.33
C ALA A 15 -14.96 -68.92 -14.18
N MET A 16 -15.21 -69.85 -15.09
CA MET A 16 -14.20 -70.33 -16.04
C MET A 16 -13.77 -69.23 -17.02
N LEU A 17 -14.71 -68.44 -17.57
CA LEU A 17 -14.40 -67.30 -18.46
C LEU A 17 -13.59 -66.19 -17.76
N LEU A 18 -13.81 -65.97 -16.46
CA LEU A 18 -13.02 -65.05 -15.63
C LEU A 18 -11.63 -65.61 -15.30
N CYS A 19 -11.46 -66.93 -15.20
CA CYS A 19 -10.15 -67.55 -14.97
C CYS A 19 -9.22 -67.51 -16.19
N PHE A 20 -9.75 -67.41 -17.42
CA PHE A 20 -8.92 -67.30 -18.65
C PHE A 20 -8.39 -65.88 -18.92
N LYS A 21 -8.74 -64.87 -18.12
CA LYS A 21 -8.39 -63.45 -18.36
C LYS A 21 -7.53 -62.82 -17.25
N ALA A 22 -6.82 -63.63 -16.46
CA ALA A 22 -6.04 -63.12 -15.33
C ALA A 22 -4.60 -63.70 -15.21
N VAL A 23 -3.90 -63.97 -16.32
CA VAL A 23 -2.43 -64.19 -16.30
C VAL A 23 -1.72 -63.53 -17.51
N ALA A 24 -2.18 -62.35 -17.91
CA ALA A 24 -1.43 -61.51 -18.86
C ALA A 24 -0.83 -60.27 -18.18
N GLN A 25 -0.67 -60.30 -16.85
CA GLN A 25 -0.07 -59.23 -16.08
C GLN A 25 1.29 -59.68 -15.52
N SER A 26 2.32 -59.24 -16.25
CA SER A 26 3.68 -58.91 -15.79
C SER A 26 4.32 -59.84 -14.75
N TYR A 27 4.93 -60.92 -15.21
CA TYR A 27 6.23 -61.25 -14.65
C TYR A 27 7.24 -60.32 -15.33
N VAL A 28 7.84 -59.39 -14.57
CA VAL A 28 9.16 -58.88 -14.95
C VAL A 28 10.10 -60.07 -14.77
N THR A 29 10.21 -60.91 -15.80
CA THR A 29 11.27 -61.90 -15.83
C THR A 29 12.56 -61.13 -16.02
N TYR A 30 13.52 -61.29 -15.10
CA TYR A 30 14.91 -60.83 -15.28
C TYR A 30 15.63 -61.57 -16.45
N ASN A 31 14.88 -62.31 -17.26
CA ASN A 31 15.32 -62.95 -18.48
C ASN A 31 15.35 -61.87 -19.57
N HIS A 32 16.45 -61.15 -19.63
CA HIS A 32 16.72 -60.25 -20.74
C HIS A 32 17.19 -61.07 -21.94
N ASP A 33 16.70 -60.74 -23.13
CA ASP A 33 17.32 -61.24 -24.35
C ASP A 33 18.75 -60.68 -24.46
N ALA A 34 19.75 -61.57 -24.49
CA ALA A 34 21.16 -61.20 -24.46
C ALA A 34 21.53 -60.29 -25.65
N THR A 35 20.93 -60.52 -26.82
CA THR A 35 21.13 -59.71 -28.03
C THR A 35 20.60 -58.29 -27.87
N LYS A 36 19.38 -58.13 -27.32
CA LYS A 36 18.82 -56.80 -27.02
C LYS A 36 19.55 -56.10 -25.88
N MET A 37 19.94 -56.84 -24.84
CA MET A 37 20.74 -56.29 -23.75
C MET A 37 22.06 -55.72 -24.29
N ASN A 38 22.81 -56.48 -25.08
CA ASN A 38 24.07 -56.02 -25.66
C ASN A 38 23.88 -54.78 -26.55
N GLN A 39 22.79 -54.71 -27.32
CA GLN A 39 22.49 -53.53 -28.11
C GLN A 39 22.30 -52.28 -27.23
N ILE A 40 21.55 -52.42 -26.13
CA ILE A 40 21.36 -51.33 -25.15
C ILE A 40 22.69 -51.02 -24.44
N THR A 41 23.45 -52.01 -23.99
CA THR A 41 24.74 -51.82 -23.32
C THR A 41 25.72 -51.03 -24.20
N VAL A 42 25.85 -51.39 -25.48
CA VAL A 42 26.71 -50.64 -26.41
C VAL A 42 26.19 -49.21 -26.61
N GLN A 43 24.87 -49.01 -26.73
CA GLN A 43 24.30 -47.67 -26.85
C GLN A 43 24.50 -46.82 -25.58
N GLU A 44 24.40 -47.45 -24.41
CA GLU A 44 24.41 -46.76 -23.12
C GLU A 44 25.82 -46.42 -22.68
N ILE A 45 26.75 -47.36 -22.75
CA ILE A 45 28.10 -47.23 -22.19
C ILE A 45 29.22 -47.50 -23.20
N GLY A 46 28.89 -47.90 -24.42
CA GLY A 46 29.88 -48.16 -25.47
C GLY A 46 30.67 -49.46 -25.31
N VAL A 47 30.26 -50.32 -24.36
CA VAL A 47 30.96 -51.55 -24.01
C VAL A 47 30.26 -52.77 -24.63
N GLY A 48 31.04 -53.73 -25.09
CA GLY A 48 30.56 -54.99 -25.66
C GLY A 48 30.44 -54.98 -27.19
N GLY A 49 29.82 -56.02 -27.73
CA GLY A 49 29.68 -56.23 -29.17
C GLY A 49 28.23 -56.43 -29.59
N LEU A 50 27.86 -55.85 -30.73
CA LEU A 50 26.52 -56.02 -31.30
C LEU A 50 26.35 -57.46 -31.79
N THR A 51 25.29 -58.11 -31.33
CA THR A 51 25.03 -59.54 -31.56
C THR A 51 23.68 -59.70 -32.28
N PRO A 52 23.53 -60.61 -33.26
CA PRO A 52 24.58 -61.42 -33.89
C PRO A 52 25.52 -60.56 -34.74
N ALA A 53 26.84 -60.81 -34.65
CA ALA A 53 27.84 -59.97 -35.31
C ALA A 53 27.65 -59.90 -36.84
N PHE A 54 27.30 -61.01 -37.49
CA PHE A 54 27.11 -61.06 -38.94
C PHE A 54 26.00 -60.11 -39.43
N TYR A 55 24.91 -59.98 -38.66
CA TYR A 55 23.79 -59.12 -39.00
C TYR A 55 24.23 -57.65 -39.03
N TYR A 56 25.00 -57.23 -38.03
CA TYR A 56 25.52 -55.87 -37.96
C TYR A 56 26.60 -55.60 -39.00
N THR A 57 27.47 -56.58 -39.30
CA THR A 57 28.50 -56.44 -40.34
C THR A 57 27.88 -56.28 -41.73
N LEU A 58 26.81 -57.03 -42.04
CA LEU A 58 26.18 -57.02 -43.37
C LEU A 58 25.22 -55.85 -43.57
N PHE A 59 24.38 -55.55 -42.57
CA PHE A 59 23.27 -54.59 -42.73
C PHE A 59 23.46 -53.27 -41.97
N HIS A 60 24.31 -53.23 -40.92
CA HIS A 60 24.44 -52.07 -40.02
C HIS A 60 25.91 -51.71 -39.70
N ASN A 61 26.80 -51.87 -40.68
CA ASN A 61 28.25 -51.75 -40.49
C ASN A 61 28.66 -50.34 -39.99
N SER A 62 28.03 -49.29 -40.54
CA SER A 62 28.26 -47.91 -40.11
C SER A 62 27.85 -47.67 -38.65
N TYR A 63 26.75 -48.28 -38.21
CA TYR A 63 26.33 -48.22 -36.81
C TYR A 63 27.30 -49.01 -35.93
N GLN A 64 27.67 -50.24 -36.31
CA GLN A 64 28.64 -51.06 -35.58
C GLN A 64 29.98 -50.35 -35.35
N LYS A 65 30.48 -49.61 -36.35
CA LYS A 65 31.72 -48.84 -36.27
C LYS A 65 31.64 -47.60 -35.34
N SER A 66 30.45 -47.04 -35.14
CA SER A 66 30.27 -45.77 -34.41
C SER A 66 29.50 -45.89 -33.11
N ALA A 67 28.87 -47.04 -32.84
CA ALA A 67 28.00 -47.24 -31.68
C ALA A 67 28.77 -47.07 -30.36
N ALA A 68 30.01 -47.54 -30.29
CA ALA A 68 30.85 -47.39 -29.10
C ALA A 68 31.24 -45.93 -28.84
N SER A 69 31.54 -45.15 -29.89
CA SER A 69 31.98 -43.75 -29.75
C SER A 69 30.83 -42.76 -29.56
N LYS A 70 29.63 -43.08 -30.04
CA LYS A 70 28.41 -42.27 -29.88
C LYS A 70 27.52 -42.74 -28.72
N ASN A 71 28.11 -43.38 -27.72
CA ASN A 71 27.36 -43.86 -26.56
C ASN A 71 26.79 -42.69 -25.73
N LYS A 72 25.72 -42.96 -24.97
CA LYS A 72 25.02 -41.96 -24.15
C LYS A 72 25.78 -41.57 -22.88
N LEU A 73 26.69 -42.42 -22.40
CA LEU A 73 27.43 -42.18 -21.17
C LEU A 73 28.22 -40.87 -21.23
N SER A 74 28.91 -40.61 -22.34
CA SER A 74 29.67 -39.37 -22.54
C SER A 74 28.82 -38.11 -22.34
N PHE A 75 27.63 -38.05 -22.95
CA PHE A 75 26.69 -36.93 -22.79
C PHE A 75 26.16 -36.80 -21.35
N ARG A 76 25.90 -37.93 -20.67
CA ARG A 76 25.48 -37.92 -19.26
C ARG A 76 26.58 -37.39 -18.34
N THR A 77 27.82 -37.80 -18.56
CA THR A 77 28.96 -37.32 -17.78
C THR A 77 29.13 -35.81 -17.98
N LEU A 78 29.06 -35.32 -19.22
CA LEU A 78 29.16 -33.89 -19.50
C LEU A 78 28.03 -33.09 -18.86
N ALA A 79 26.77 -33.51 -19.04
CA ALA A 79 25.61 -32.87 -18.42
C ALA A 79 25.70 -32.91 -16.88
N GLY A 80 26.23 -33.98 -16.31
CA GLY A 80 26.50 -34.09 -14.87
C GLY A 80 27.54 -33.07 -14.39
N ILE A 81 28.64 -32.90 -15.13
CA ILE A 81 29.67 -31.88 -14.85
C ILE A 81 29.07 -30.46 -14.88
N GLU A 82 28.28 -30.14 -15.90
CA GLU A 82 27.62 -28.84 -16.03
C GLU A 82 26.59 -28.60 -14.91
N SER A 83 25.91 -29.66 -14.45
CA SER A 83 24.93 -29.59 -13.36
C SER A 83 25.58 -29.22 -12.02
N TYR A 84 26.83 -29.64 -11.76
CA TYR A 84 27.53 -29.24 -10.53
C TYR A 84 27.75 -27.73 -10.43
N GLN A 85 28.04 -27.06 -11.55
CA GLN A 85 28.22 -25.61 -11.57
C GLN A 85 26.92 -24.84 -11.29
N GLN A 86 25.77 -25.47 -11.53
CA GLN A 86 24.45 -24.86 -11.27
C GLN A 86 24.10 -24.85 -9.79
N ILE A 87 24.67 -25.74 -8.97
CA ILE A 87 24.41 -25.80 -7.52
C ILE A 87 24.91 -24.52 -6.85
N ASP A 88 26.17 -24.14 -7.09
CA ASP A 88 26.75 -22.92 -6.50
C ASP A 88 25.98 -21.65 -6.93
N LEU A 89 25.55 -21.60 -8.20
CA LEU A 89 24.71 -20.52 -8.71
C LEU A 89 23.35 -20.50 -8.00
N ALA A 90 22.72 -21.66 -7.80
CA ALA A 90 21.44 -21.77 -7.10
C ALA A 90 21.55 -21.32 -5.64
N ASP A 91 22.61 -21.70 -4.92
CA ASP A 91 22.85 -21.26 -3.54
C ASP A 91 23.03 -19.74 -3.45
N SER A 92 23.74 -19.14 -4.42
CA SER A 92 23.90 -17.68 -4.50
C SER A 92 22.57 -16.96 -4.75
N ILE A 93 21.72 -17.52 -5.62
CA ILE A 93 20.39 -16.98 -5.93
C ILE A 93 19.48 -17.11 -4.70
N GLN A 94 19.46 -18.27 -4.06
CA GLN A 94 18.68 -18.49 -2.84
C GLN A 94 19.09 -17.49 -1.75
N ALA A 95 20.39 -17.31 -1.51
CA ALA A 95 20.89 -16.33 -0.55
C ALA A 95 20.42 -14.91 -0.88
N SER A 96 20.51 -14.50 -2.15
CA SER A 96 20.02 -13.18 -2.57
C SER A 96 18.51 -13.02 -2.41
N LEU A 97 17.72 -14.06 -2.66
CA LEU A 97 16.27 -14.01 -2.51
C LEU A 97 15.86 -13.96 -1.03
N THR A 98 16.54 -14.72 -0.16
CA THR A 98 16.33 -14.66 1.29
C THR A 98 16.63 -13.26 1.83
N GLN A 99 17.77 -12.66 1.46
CA GLN A 99 18.11 -11.30 1.89
C GLN A 99 17.07 -10.26 1.42
N ARG A 100 16.57 -10.37 0.18
CA ARG A 100 15.51 -9.49 -0.33
C ARG A 100 14.20 -9.70 0.42
N ALA A 101 13.84 -10.94 0.71
CA ALA A 101 12.64 -11.26 1.49
C ALA A 101 12.73 -10.71 2.91
N GLU A 102 13.88 -10.79 3.56
CA GLU A 102 14.13 -10.19 4.88
C GLU A 102 13.96 -8.66 4.85
N ILE A 103 14.57 -7.98 3.87
CA ILE A 103 14.43 -6.53 3.71
C ILE A 103 12.97 -6.15 3.42
N GLU A 104 12.27 -6.91 2.58
CA GLU A 104 10.88 -6.62 2.26
C GLU A 104 9.95 -6.88 3.46
N ALA A 105 10.21 -7.94 4.25
CA ALA A 105 9.51 -8.17 5.50
C ALA A 105 9.72 -7.02 6.49
N LEU A 106 10.95 -6.48 6.59
CA LEU A 106 11.23 -5.30 7.41
C LEU A 106 10.51 -4.05 6.88
N ASN A 107 10.47 -3.85 5.56
CA ASN A 107 9.74 -2.72 4.96
C ASN A 107 8.23 -2.82 5.17
N ILE A 108 7.66 -4.03 5.08
CA ILE A 108 6.25 -4.29 5.37
C ILE A 108 5.97 -4.01 6.85
N ALA A 109 6.83 -4.46 7.75
CA ALA A 109 6.71 -4.20 9.19
C ALA A 109 6.81 -2.70 9.52
N ASP A 110 7.73 -1.96 8.90
CA ASP A 110 7.84 -0.50 9.07
C ASP A 110 6.53 0.19 8.68
N ARG A 111 5.94 -0.18 7.53
CA ARG A 111 4.72 0.46 7.02
C ARG A 111 3.47 0.13 7.84
N GLN A 112 3.46 -1.00 8.55
CA GLN A 112 2.29 -1.48 9.31
C GLN A 112 1.95 -0.58 10.50
N ILE A 113 2.95 0.04 11.13
CA ILE A 113 2.74 0.93 12.28
C ILE A 113 3.20 2.33 11.91
N ASP A 114 2.33 3.30 12.17
CA ASP A 114 2.64 4.71 11.99
C ASP A 114 3.45 5.28 13.16
N ILE A 115 4.72 4.88 13.23
CA ILE A 115 5.67 5.34 14.24
C ILE A 115 5.93 6.85 14.08
N ALA A 116 5.85 7.36 12.85
CA ALA A 116 6.00 8.79 12.57
C ALA A 116 4.88 9.61 13.24
N TRP A 117 3.63 9.15 13.18
CA TRP A 117 2.50 9.80 13.85
C TRP A 117 2.60 9.70 15.37
N LEU A 118 3.07 8.57 15.91
CA LEU A 118 3.33 8.45 17.36
C LEU A 118 4.34 9.51 17.85
N ALA A 119 5.34 9.86 17.04
CA ALA A 119 6.35 10.85 17.39
C ALA A 119 5.89 12.31 17.17
N GLU A 120 5.24 12.61 16.04
CA GLU A 120 4.96 13.99 15.62
C GLU A 120 3.48 14.40 15.73
N GLY A 121 2.56 13.45 15.86
CA GLY A 121 1.12 13.69 15.81
C GLY A 121 0.60 14.62 16.91
N SER A 122 1.18 14.55 18.11
CA SER A 122 0.83 15.47 19.21
C SER A 122 1.14 16.94 18.88
N LYS A 123 2.25 17.20 18.19
CA LYS A 123 2.66 18.56 17.79
C LYS A 123 1.77 19.10 16.67
N VAL A 124 1.47 18.26 15.68
CA VAL A 124 0.55 18.60 14.57
C VAL A 124 -0.83 18.91 15.11
N ASN A 125 -1.39 18.03 15.96
CA ASN A 125 -2.71 18.24 16.58
C ASN A 125 -2.77 19.51 17.41
N LYS A 126 -1.69 19.84 18.14
CA LYS A 126 -1.62 21.09 18.91
C LYS A 126 -1.72 22.31 18.01
N LYS A 127 -0.93 22.38 16.93
CA LYS A 127 -0.99 23.50 15.97
C LYS A 127 -2.34 23.58 15.27
N LEU A 128 -2.92 22.43 14.91
CA LEU A 128 -4.25 22.37 14.30
C LEU A 128 -5.34 22.89 15.25
N SER A 129 -5.27 22.54 16.55
CA SER A 129 -6.17 23.07 17.58
C SER A 129 -5.99 24.57 17.81
N ASP A 130 -4.76 25.07 17.83
CA ASP A 130 -4.49 26.49 17.98
C ASP A 130 -5.02 27.29 16.76
N PHE A 131 -4.90 26.73 15.56
CA PHE A 131 -5.50 27.27 14.34
C PHE A 131 -7.03 27.32 14.46
N GLU A 132 -7.68 26.24 14.85
CA GLU A 132 -9.14 26.19 15.06
C GLU A 132 -9.63 27.24 16.08
N LYS A 133 -8.91 27.41 17.19
CA LYS A 133 -9.23 28.45 18.19
C LYS A 133 -9.16 29.85 17.58
N ASN A 134 -8.17 30.13 16.74
CA ASN A 134 -8.06 31.40 16.04
C ASN A 134 -9.18 31.59 15.01
N ILE A 135 -9.57 30.53 14.29
CA ILE A 135 -10.73 30.57 13.37
C ILE A 135 -12.01 30.93 14.13
N ASN A 136 -12.20 30.36 15.31
CA ASN A 136 -13.35 30.67 16.15
C ASN A 136 -13.38 32.12 16.66
N ARG A 137 -12.24 32.82 16.69
CA ARG A 137 -12.14 34.24 17.08
C ARG A 137 -12.49 35.23 15.96
N ILE A 138 -12.71 34.77 14.73
CA ILE A 138 -13.00 35.65 13.57
C ILE A 138 -14.24 36.51 13.83
N ILE A 139 -15.35 35.89 14.23
CA ILE A 139 -16.62 36.60 14.46
C ILE A 139 -16.51 37.60 15.61
N SER A 140 -15.91 37.20 16.73
CA SER A 140 -15.69 38.10 17.88
C SER A 140 -14.73 39.25 17.55
N SER A 141 -13.86 39.08 16.55
CA SER A 141 -12.95 40.12 16.07
C SER A 141 -13.59 41.02 15.01
N GLY A 142 -14.87 40.83 14.67
CA GLY A 142 -15.66 41.56 13.65
C GLY A 142 -15.46 41.12 12.22
N GLY A 143 -14.98 39.91 12.00
CA GLY A 143 -15.03 39.25 10.69
C GLY A 143 -16.43 38.73 10.37
N THR A 144 -16.64 38.35 9.12
CA THR A 144 -17.94 37.83 8.65
C THR A 144 -18.05 36.31 8.81
N ALA A 145 -19.26 35.79 8.71
CA ALA A 145 -19.49 34.34 8.63
C ALA A 145 -18.78 33.71 7.42
N ASN A 146 -18.70 34.42 6.29
CA ASN A 146 -18.00 33.97 5.09
C ASN A 146 -16.49 33.84 5.32
N ASP A 147 -15.89 34.80 6.05
CA ASP A 147 -14.47 34.71 6.42
C ASP A 147 -14.21 33.48 7.28
N LYS A 148 -15.06 33.24 8.28
CA LYS A 148 -14.95 32.03 9.13
C LYS A 148 -15.08 30.76 8.29
N THR A 149 -16.02 30.68 7.37
CA THR A 149 -16.20 29.53 6.47
C THR A 149 -14.95 29.28 5.64
N ARG A 150 -14.38 30.32 5.01
CA ARG A 150 -13.15 30.21 4.22
C ARG A 150 -11.99 29.61 5.03
N TRP A 151 -11.77 30.11 6.25
CA TRP A 151 -10.72 29.58 7.12
C TRP A 151 -11.00 28.16 7.62
N ASN A 152 -12.28 27.80 7.81
CA ASN A 152 -12.68 26.43 8.11
C ASN A 152 -12.39 25.46 6.95
N GLU A 153 -12.44 25.91 5.69
CA GLU A 153 -12.04 25.07 4.55
C GLU A 153 -10.54 24.75 4.58
N TYR A 154 -9.68 25.70 4.95
CA TYR A 154 -8.25 25.43 5.17
C TYR A 154 -8.03 24.44 6.32
N TYR A 155 -8.79 24.57 7.41
CA TYR A 155 -8.73 23.61 8.52
C TYR A 155 -9.09 22.19 8.06
N LYS A 156 -10.18 22.03 7.30
CA LYS A 156 -10.58 20.72 6.74
C LYS A 156 -9.53 20.18 5.77
N MET A 157 -8.91 21.03 4.95
CA MET A 157 -7.82 20.63 4.06
C MET A 157 -6.66 19.99 4.84
N PHE A 158 -6.26 20.60 5.98
CA PHE A 158 -5.22 20.03 6.83
C PHE A 158 -5.65 18.72 7.50
N GLN A 159 -6.90 18.61 7.96
CA GLN A 159 -7.43 17.35 8.48
C GLN A 159 -7.37 16.22 7.44
N THR A 160 -7.79 16.52 6.20
CA THR A 160 -7.70 15.56 5.10
C THR A 160 -6.24 15.20 4.82
N ALA A 161 -5.33 16.19 4.74
CA ALA A 161 -3.91 15.93 4.50
C ALA A 161 -3.30 15.00 5.55
N ILE A 162 -3.64 15.17 6.84
CA ILE A 162 -3.20 14.29 7.92
C ILE A 162 -3.73 12.87 7.71
N LYS A 163 -5.03 12.73 7.41
CA LYS A 163 -5.65 11.43 7.18
C LYS A 163 -5.05 10.70 5.98
N GLU A 164 -4.92 11.37 4.84
CA GLU A 164 -4.31 10.80 3.64
C GLU A 164 -2.84 10.39 3.90
N THR A 165 -2.12 11.13 4.74
CA THR A 165 -0.75 10.78 5.14
C THR A 165 -0.69 9.53 6.02
N GLN A 166 -1.69 9.31 6.87
CA GLN A 166 -1.82 8.09 7.68
C GLN A 166 -2.15 6.88 6.80
N ASP A 167 -3.11 7.06 5.89
CA ASP A 167 -3.63 5.99 5.02
C ASP A 167 -2.68 5.64 3.85
N ALA A 168 -1.79 6.55 3.47
CA ALA A 168 -0.89 6.35 2.33
C ALA A 168 0.17 5.26 2.58
N TYR A 169 0.39 4.45 1.54
CA TYR A 169 1.40 3.40 1.51
C TYR A 169 2.80 4.00 1.30
N MET A 170 3.46 4.38 2.40
CA MET A 170 4.82 4.94 2.38
C MET A 170 5.64 4.56 3.63
N PRO A 171 6.98 4.52 3.54
CA PRO A 171 7.86 4.28 4.70
C PRO A 171 7.73 5.37 5.78
N ASN A 172 7.96 5.02 7.05
CA ASN A 172 7.83 5.97 8.17
C ASN A 172 8.75 7.19 8.05
N ALA A 173 9.94 7.02 7.48
CA ALA A 173 10.87 8.14 7.25
C ALA A 173 10.26 9.20 6.30
N GLN A 174 9.53 8.76 5.27
CA GLN A 174 8.83 9.67 4.36
C GLN A 174 7.60 10.27 5.03
N ARG A 175 6.83 9.46 5.75
CA ARG A 175 5.65 9.91 6.50
C ARG A 175 6.00 11.01 7.52
N LYS A 176 7.10 10.85 8.26
CA LYS A 176 7.61 11.88 9.18
C LYS A 176 7.88 13.21 8.48
N ARG A 177 8.48 13.18 7.28
CA ARG A 177 8.71 14.41 6.50
C ARG A 177 7.39 15.06 6.11
N GLN A 178 6.38 14.28 5.72
CA GLN A 178 5.05 14.82 5.39
C GLN A 178 4.38 15.47 6.61
N TYR A 179 4.44 14.85 7.79
CA TYR A 179 3.90 15.49 9.00
C TYR A 179 4.59 16.79 9.37
N LEU A 180 5.92 16.87 9.20
CA LEU A 180 6.66 18.11 9.43
C LEU A 180 6.31 19.20 8.40
N ALA A 181 6.06 18.82 7.14
CA ALA A 181 5.57 19.76 6.13
C ALA A 181 4.18 20.29 6.48
N ILE A 182 3.22 19.41 6.83
CA ILE A 182 1.88 19.79 7.29
C ILE A 182 1.97 20.71 8.51
N TYR A 183 2.84 20.39 9.47
CA TYR A 183 3.08 21.24 10.64
C TYR A 183 3.47 22.67 10.25
N ALA A 184 4.45 22.81 9.35
CA ALA A 184 4.95 24.09 8.89
C ALA A 184 3.87 24.88 8.13
N ASP A 185 3.08 24.20 7.29
CA ASP A 185 2.00 24.82 6.54
C ASP A 185 0.86 25.31 7.46
N ILE A 186 0.48 24.52 8.48
CA ILE A 186 -0.50 24.95 9.50
C ILE A 186 0.02 26.18 10.23
N GLU A 187 1.30 26.18 10.64
CA GLU A 187 1.92 27.30 11.33
C GLU A 187 1.87 28.57 10.46
N HIS A 188 2.29 28.47 9.20
CA HIS A 188 2.27 29.58 8.27
C HIS A 188 0.86 30.14 8.05
N GLN A 189 -0.14 29.28 7.81
CA GLN A 189 -1.53 29.73 7.65
C GLN A 189 -2.09 30.35 8.94
N ASN A 190 -1.71 29.83 10.10
CA ASN A 190 -2.12 30.38 11.38
C ASN A 190 -1.53 31.78 11.62
N GLU A 191 -0.29 32.04 11.23
CA GLU A 191 0.32 33.37 11.28
C GLU A 191 -0.45 34.38 10.42
N ILE A 192 -0.82 33.99 9.19
CA ILE A 192 -1.63 34.83 8.29
C ILE A 192 -3.00 35.11 8.93
N LEU A 193 -3.64 34.10 9.52
CA LEU A 193 -4.92 34.27 10.21
C LEU A 193 -4.78 35.22 11.41
N ILE A 194 -3.73 35.10 12.22
CA ILE A 194 -3.49 36.00 13.35
C ILE A 194 -3.32 37.45 12.87
N ALA A 195 -2.54 37.69 11.82
CA ALA A 195 -2.39 39.03 11.25
C ALA A 195 -3.73 39.60 10.77
N TYR A 196 -4.55 38.76 10.13
CA TYR A 196 -5.89 39.12 9.71
C TYR A 196 -6.82 39.45 10.90
N LEU A 197 -6.79 38.65 11.98
CA LEU A 197 -7.55 38.91 13.21
C LEU A 197 -7.16 40.24 13.86
N ILE A 198 -5.87 40.56 13.91
CA ILE A 198 -5.38 41.84 14.43
C ILE A 198 -5.93 43.00 13.59
N GLN A 199 -5.93 42.85 12.26
CA GLN A 199 -6.49 43.86 11.36
C GLN A 199 -7.99 44.08 11.62
N LEU A 200 -8.77 43.01 11.75
CA LEU A 200 -10.20 43.09 12.06
C LEU A 200 -10.45 43.74 13.43
N SER A 201 -9.72 43.32 14.45
CA SER A 201 -9.82 43.88 15.80
C SER A 201 -9.54 45.38 15.83
N ASN A 202 -8.49 45.82 15.12
CA ASN A 202 -8.15 47.23 14.98
C ASN A 202 -9.24 48.02 14.26
N ARG A 203 -9.82 47.47 13.17
CA ARG A 203 -10.94 48.11 12.45
C ARG A 203 -12.18 48.26 13.32
N ASN A 204 -12.52 47.26 14.11
CA ASN A 204 -13.65 47.37 15.05
C ASN A 204 -13.39 48.43 16.12
N LYS A 205 -12.17 48.46 16.66
CA LYS A 205 -11.79 49.45 17.67
C LYS A 205 -11.82 50.86 17.11
N THR A 206 -11.34 51.09 15.88
CA THR A 206 -11.44 52.41 15.25
C THR A 206 -12.88 52.77 14.94
N ALA A 207 -13.71 51.84 14.44
CA ALA A 207 -15.13 52.06 14.17
C ALA A 207 -15.90 52.43 15.44
N SER A 208 -15.66 51.74 16.57
CA SER A 208 -16.32 52.05 17.84
C SER A 208 -15.90 53.42 18.40
N LEU A 209 -14.61 53.77 18.31
CA LEU A 209 -14.11 55.09 18.69
C LEU A 209 -14.69 56.21 17.81
N LEU A 210 -14.82 55.97 16.50
CA LEU A 210 -15.43 56.93 15.57
C LEU A 210 -16.93 57.11 15.85
N ALA A 211 -17.68 56.04 16.09
CA ALA A 211 -19.08 56.11 16.47
C ALA A 211 -19.28 56.86 17.80
N ALA A 212 -18.45 56.59 18.81
CA ALA A 212 -18.47 57.31 20.07
C ALA A 212 -18.15 58.81 19.91
N ARG A 213 -17.23 59.16 18.99
CA ARG A 213 -16.92 60.55 18.66
C ARG A 213 -18.07 61.24 17.93
N LEU A 214 -18.75 60.55 17.01
CA LEU A 214 -19.91 61.08 16.30
C LEU A 214 -21.05 61.41 17.29
N ASN A 215 -21.35 60.51 18.24
CA ASN A 215 -22.33 60.77 19.28
C ASN A 215 -21.99 62.02 20.13
N ARG A 216 -20.70 62.32 20.35
CA ARG A 216 -20.28 63.52 21.08
C ARG A 216 -20.40 64.81 20.24
N ARG A 217 -20.37 64.74 18.90
CA ARG A 217 -20.14 65.92 18.04
C ARG A 217 -21.38 66.72 17.67
N THR A 218 -22.59 66.35 18.09
CA THR A 218 -23.81 67.09 17.71
C THR A 218 -24.87 67.13 18.80
N ASP A 219 -24.54 67.74 19.93
CA ASP A 219 -25.52 68.30 20.86
C ASP A 219 -25.53 69.84 20.81
N VAL A 220 -25.14 70.43 19.67
CA VAL A 220 -25.13 71.89 19.52
C VAL A 220 -26.53 72.47 19.71
N ALA A 221 -27.56 71.78 19.21
CA ALA A 221 -28.95 72.21 19.35
C ALA A 221 -29.46 72.06 20.79
N SER A 222 -29.14 70.98 21.50
CA SER A 222 -29.53 70.79 22.89
C SER A 222 -28.76 71.74 23.82
N HIS A 223 -27.46 71.94 23.62
CA HIS A 223 -26.66 72.95 24.33
C HIS A 223 -27.16 74.38 24.05
N ALA A 224 -27.53 74.71 22.82
CA ALA A 224 -28.13 76.00 22.50
C ALA A 224 -29.49 76.17 23.19
N THR A 225 -30.31 75.12 23.26
CA THR A 225 -31.63 75.14 23.90
C THR A 225 -31.52 75.24 25.43
N GLU A 226 -30.57 74.53 26.04
CA GLU A 226 -30.24 74.66 27.46
C GLU A 226 -29.69 76.05 27.78
N ALA A 227 -28.78 76.58 26.96
CA ALA A 227 -28.26 77.92 27.13
C ALA A 227 -29.36 78.99 27.02
N PHE A 228 -30.25 78.84 26.04
CA PHE A 228 -31.41 79.74 25.88
C PHE A 228 -32.39 79.64 27.05
N SER A 229 -32.65 78.44 27.57
CA SER A 229 -33.50 78.24 28.74
C SER A 229 -32.88 78.87 30.00
N ARG A 230 -31.58 78.67 30.23
CA ARG A 230 -30.84 79.33 31.33
C ARG A 230 -30.90 80.85 31.25
N TRP A 231 -30.75 81.42 30.05
CA TRP A 231 -30.86 82.88 29.85
C TRP A 231 -32.26 83.41 30.18
N ARG A 232 -33.30 82.71 29.72
CA ARG A 232 -34.70 83.06 30.00
C ARG A 232 -35.03 82.97 31.50
N ASP A 233 -34.59 81.91 32.18
CA ASP A 233 -34.82 81.74 33.61
C ASP A 233 -34.08 82.82 34.44
N ALA A 234 -32.85 83.18 34.05
CA ALA A 234 -32.13 84.30 34.65
C ALA A 234 -32.81 85.65 34.41
N GLY A 235 -33.41 85.86 33.23
CA GLY A 235 -34.22 87.04 32.92
C GLY A 235 -35.48 87.13 33.80
N GLN A 236 -36.17 86.01 34.02
CA GLN A 236 -37.36 85.95 34.86
C GLN A 236 -37.08 86.24 36.35
N LEU A 237 -35.93 85.76 36.86
CA LEU A 237 -35.48 86.06 38.22
C LEU A 237 -35.21 87.56 38.43
N ASN A 238 -34.77 88.28 37.39
CA ASN A 238 -34.54 89.72 37.45
C ASN A 238 -35.84 90.54 37.30
N SER A 239 -36.88 90.01 36.66
CA SER A 239 -38.17 90.71 36.51
C SER A 239 -39.13 90.56 37.70
N GLY A 240 -38.89 89.59 38.61
CA GLY A 240 -39.68 89.40 39.84
C GLY A 240 -39.24 90.27 41.02
N GLY A 241 -38.24 91.13 40.84
CA GLY A 241 -37.66 92.00 41.88
C GLY A 241 -38.23 93.42 41.95
N HIS A 242 -39.28 93.74 41.21
CA HIS A 242 -39.95 95.04 41.24
C HIS A 242 -41.38 94.90 41.79
N ASN A 243 -41.49 94.93 43.12
CA ASN A 243 -42.68 95.43 43.82
C ASN A 243 -42.62 96.96 43.87
#